data_AF-A0A9P0SYS2-F1
#
_entry.id   AF-A0A9P0SYS2-F1
#
_cell.length_a   1.000
_cell.length_b   1.000
_cell.length_c   1.000
_cell.angle_alpha   90.00
_cell.angle_beta   90.00
_cell.angle_gamma   90.00
#
_symmetry.space_group_name_H-M   'P 1'
#
loop_
_entity.id
_entity.type
_entity.pdbx_description
1 polymer ?
#
loop_
_entity_poly.entity_id
_entity_poly.type
_entity_poly.pdbx_seq_one_letter_code
_entity_poly.pdbx_strand_id
1 'polypeptide(L)'
;MQAGPDSTAVSEAPSSGSEDSDCELGPETEEASLTEEWARELLIDSGVVEPQEIRVESRAGVAGALSRVLAVTIRYESDGERHSLPLVVKLPPRDPFGRLFVAEAQFDTREILFYTELAPALNKLAQEAIGPDGGLPVPRCVKARLPDEIGGDSELVLEDVTAEGFESADFAEGLTVDRARAALFAAARLHALSLALRDREGPLDQRFDFLFPCERAAAGYLRLVRRGLPQLEAFLRGRTDCVGEAAAVSALSARAPSLLGTLLRPAEPAPLAHADFWSGNLLFRERDGISECVALDWQMVSLGRPMDDVALLLLSSLTPELRRSVGDTLIEDYGDRLEAECARLGTSAAGVTVRRSLKQDWPRAALRALLLCAGSVDVALGEPRAEQRLLEAVRDLYAQGVLDLKSDSES
;
A
#
# COMPACT_ATOMS: atom_id res chain seq x y z
N MET A 1 -2.76 -79.81 -34.86
CA MET A 1 -3.90 -79.30 -35.64
C MET A 1 -3.94 -77.78 -35.44
N GLN A 2 -3.75 -77.02 -36.53
CA GLN A 2 -4.17 -75.62 -36.85
C GLN A 2 -4.15 -74.54 -35.75
N ALA A 3 -3.88 -73.25 -35.95
CA ALA A 3 -3.31 -72.35 -36.95
C ALA A 3 -3.36 -70.95 -36.25
N GLY A 4 -2.44 -70.02 -36.50
CA GLY A 4 -2.52 -68.61 -36.01
C GLY A 4 -3.56 -67.75 -36.78
N PRO A 5 -3.54 -66.40 -36.74
CA PRO A 5 -2.65 -65.46 -36.03
C PRO A 5 -3.35 -64.17 -35.44
N ASP A 6 -2.52 -63.21 -34.99
CA ASP A 6 -2.70 -61.74 -34.83
C ASP A 6 -3.71 -61.14 -33.83
N SER A 7 -3.18 -60.39 -32.85
CA SER A 7 -3.28 -58.91 -32.84
C SER A 7 -2.60 -58.31 -31.60
N THR A 8 -1.89 -57.23 -31.85
CA THR A 8 -1.15 -56.31 -30.99
C THR A 8 -1.97 -55.64 -29.87
N ALA A 9 -1.37 -55.44 -28.70
CA ALA A 9 -1.59 -54.25 -27.85
C ALA A 9 -0.50 -54.13 -26.77
N VAL A 10 0.54 -53.36 -27.06
CA VAL A 10 1.44 -52.78 -26.06
C VAL A 10 0.78 -51.49 -25.58
N SER A 11 0.38 -51.42 -24.31
CA SER A 11 -0.17 -50.23 -23.68
C SER A 11 0.99 -49.31 -23.26
N GLU A 12 1.42 -48.43 -24.17
CA GLU A 12 2.27 -47.28 -23.82
C GLU A 12 1.41 -46.22 -23.12
N ALA A 13 1.93 -45.72 -22.00
CA ALA A 13 1.37 -44.59 -21.27
C ALA A 13 1.48 -43.32 -22.12
N PRO A 14 0.46 -42.43 -22.16
CA PRO A 14 0.57 -41.20 -22.91
C PRO A 14 1.50 -40.23 -22.19
N SER A 15 2.65 -39.97 -22.81
CA SER A 15 3.42 -38.74 -22.68
C SER A 15 2.50 -37.57 -23.02
N SER A 16 2.09 -36.77 -22.04
CA SER A 16 1.39 -35.51 -22.27
C SER A 16 2.37 -34.50 -22.89
N GLY A 17 2.38 -34.47 -24.22
CA GLY A 17 3.04 -33.42 -24.99
C GLY A 17 2.46 -32.06 -24.63
N SER A 18 3.37 -31.12 -24.40
CA SER A 18 3.14 -29.70 -24.47
C SER A 18 2.59 -29.34 -25.85
N GLU A 19 1.28 -29.18 -25.96
CA GLU A 19 0.67 -28.38 -27.02
C GLU A 19 0.46 -26.99 -26.44
N ASP A 20 1.52 -26.18 -26.52
CA ASP A 20 1.42 -24.73 -26.50
C ASP A 20 0.55 -24.33 -27.69
N SER A 21 -0.75 -24.19 -27.44
CA SER A 21 -1.64 -23.46 -28.34
C SER A 21 -1.35 -21.98 -28.11
N ASP A 22 -0.31 -21.49 -28.77
CA ASP A 22 -0.05 -20.07 -29.04
C ASP A 22 -1.26 -19.49 -29.80
N CYS A 23 -2.29 -19.13 -29.04
CA CYS A 23 -3.12 -18.01 -29.43
C CYS A 23 -2.31 -16.76 -29.09
N GLU A 24 -1.45 -16.34 -30.01
CA GLU A 24 -0.94 -14.98 -30.06
C GLU A 24 -2.15 -14.03 -30.06
N LEU A 25 -2.55 -13.60 -28.88
CA LEU A 25 -3.34 -12.39 -28.71
C LEU A 25 -2.45 -11.28 -29.25
N GLY A 26 -2.74 -10.82 -30.46
CA GLY A 26 -2.15 -9.59 -30.99
C GLY A 26 -2.35 -8.43 -30.01
N PRO A 27 -1.64 -7.31 -30.19
CA PRO A 27 -1.73 -6.17 -29.27
C PRO A 27 -3.12 -5.56 -29.35
N GLU A 28 -4.07 -6.08 -28.59
CA GLU A 28 -5.32 -5.39 -28.30
C GLU A 28 -4.97 -4.18 -27.45
N THR A 29 -4.92 -3.05 -28.15
CA THR A 29 -4.55 -1.70 -27.74
C THR A 29 -4.66 -1.45 -26.23
N GLU A 30 -3.53 -1.13 -25.61
CA GLU A 30 -3.46 -0.67 -24.21
C GLU A 30 -4.26 0.63 -23.97
N GLU A 31 -4.70 1.30 -25.05
CA GLU A 31 -5.00 2.74 -25.14
C GLU A 31 -6.46 3.13 -25.40
N ALA A 32 -7.40 2.20 -25.56
CA ALA A 32 -8.76 2.53 -26.06
C ALA A 32 -9.56 3.53 -25.18
N SER A 33 -9.18 3.73 -23.91
CA SER A 33 -9.86 4.65 -22.98
C SER A 33 -9.16 6.00 -22.77
N LEU A 34 -7.91 6.18 -23.24
CA LEU A 34 -7.11 7.39 -23.01
C LEU A 34 -6.91 8.17 -24.33
N THR A 35 -8.02 8.61 -24.92
CA THR A 35 -8.03 9.29 -26.23
C THR A 35 -7.78 10.81 -26.11
N GLU A 36 -7.61 11.49 -27.25
CA GLU A 36 -7.55 12.96 -27.29
C GLU A 36 -8.86 13.60 -26.79
N GLU A 37 -10.01 12.96 -26.99
CA GLU A 37 -11.29 13.39 -26.44
C GLU A 37 -11.33 13.28 -24.91
N TRP A 38 -10.87 12.16 -24.35
CA TRP A 38 -10.73 11.99 -22.90
C TRP A 38 -9.83 13.08 -22.30
N ALA A 39 -8.70 13.38 -22.95
CA ALA A 39 -7.79 14.43 -22.51
C ALA A 39 -8.44 15.82 -22.63
N ARG A 40 -9.20 16.07 -23.69
CA ARG A 40 -9.95 17.32 -23.88
C ARG A 40 -10.96 17.54 -22.76
N GLU A 41 -11.75 16.52 -22.41
CA GLU A 41 -12.71 16.58 -21.30
C GLU A 41 -11.99 16.91 -19.99
N LEU A 42 -10.92 16.19 -19.67
CA LEU A 42 -10.13 16.41 -18.45
C LEU A 42 -9.53 17.83 -18.38
N LEU A 43 -9.03 18.36 -19.50
CA LEU A 43 -8.48 19.72 -19.56
C LEU A 43 -9.57 20.77 -19.34
N ILE A 44 -10.73 20.62 -19.99
CA ILE A 44 -11.87 21.54 -19.84
C ILE A 44 -12.38 21.51 -18.39
N ASP A 45 -12.56 20.34 -17.80
CA ASP A 45 -12.99 20.18 -16.40
C ASP A 45 -11.97 20.78 -15.41
N SER A 46 -10.69 20.79 -15.79
CA SER A 46 -9.61 21.45 -15.04
C SER A 46 -9.53 22.96 -15.26
N GLY A 47 -10.41 23.54 -16.08
CA GLY A 47 -10.51 24.97 -16.34
C GLY A 47 -9.65 25.49 -17.49
N VAL A 48 -9.06 24.62 -18.32
CA VAL A 48 -8.31 25.03 -19.52
C VAL A 48 -9.27 25.49 -20.61
N VAL A 49 -9.07 26.71 -21.11
CA VAL A 49 -9.92 27.30 -22.14
C VAL A 49 -9.42 26.88 -23.52
N GLU A 50 -10.34 26.39 -24.36
CA GLU A 50 -10.12 26.03 -25.77
C GLU A 50 -8.81 25.25 -26.05
N PRO A 51 -8.57 24.08 -25.44
CA PRO A 51 -7.34 23.34 -25.67
C PRO A 51 -7.21 22.88 -27.13
N GLN A 52 -6.07 23.14 -27.75
CA GLN A 52 -5.73 22.78 -29.14
C GLN A 52 -4.52 21.85 -29.20
N GLU A 53 -4.30 21.24 -30.37
CA GLU A 53 -3.16 20.33 -30.63
C GLU A 53 -2.92 19.27 -29.53
N ILE A 54 -4.01 18.71 -28.98
CA ILE A 54 -3.95 17.76 -27.87
C ILE A 54 -3.26 16.48 -28.33
N ARG A 55 -2.24 16.03 -27.60
CA ARG A 55 -1.59 14.74 -27.79
C ARG A 55 -1.46 14.04 -26.46
N VAL A 56 -1.81 12.76 -26.46
CA VAL A 56 -1.70 11.88 -25.29
C VAL A 56 -0.59 10.88 -25.55
N GLU A 57 0.40 10.86 -24.66
CA GLU A 57 1.42 9.81 -24.63
C GLU A 57 1.24 9.01 -23.35
N SER A 58 1.17 7.70 -23.46
CA SER A 58 1.06 6.80 -22.31
C SER A 58 2.21 5.81 -22.31
N ARG A 59 2.66 5.45 -21.10
CA ARG A 59 3.57 4.32 -20.88
C ARG A 59 3.06 3.51 -19.71
N ALA A 60 3.23 2.19 -19.79
CA ALA A 60 2.98 1.33 -18.66
C ALA A 60 3.83 1.78 -17.45
N GLY A 61 3.18 1.96 -16.31
CA GLY A 61 3.84 2.14 -15.03
C GLY A 61 4.19 0.80 -14.40
N VAL A 62 4.31 0.77 -13.07
CA VAL A 62 4.49 -0.48 -12.34
C VAL A 62 3.18 -1.28 -12.41
N ALA A 63 3.21 -2.43 -13.08
CA ALA A 63 2.07 -3.33 -13.13
C ALA A 63 1.89 -4.00 -11.76
N GLY A 64 0.80 -3.66 -11.06
CA GLY A 64 0.40 -4.30 -9.82
C GLY A 64 -0.69 -5.35 -10.06
N ALA A 65 -0.81 -6.33 -9.16
CA ALA A 65 -1.89 -7.32 -9.21
C ALA A 65 -3.29 -6.71 -8.97
N LEU A 66 -3.36 -5.48 -8.46
CA LEU A 66 -4.59 -4.82 -7.98
C LEU A 66 -5.01 -3.61 -8.83
N SER A 67 -4.12 -3.09 -9.68
CA SER A 67 -4.45 -1.99 -10.58
C SER A 67 -3.47 -1.92 -11.74
N ARG A 68 -3.94 -1.36 -12.85
CA ARG A 68 -3.11 -0.89 -13.96
C ARG A 68 -2.75 0.56 -13.69
N VAL A 69 -1.46 0.85 -13.56
CA VAL A 69 -0.94 2.20 -13.38
C VAL A 69 -0.29 2.64 -14.68
N LEU A 70 -0.71 3.77 -15.23
CA LEU A 70 -0.21 4.34 -16.47
C LEU A 70 0.37 5.73 -16.19
N ALA A 71 1.58 6.00 -16.66
CA ALA A 71 2.10 7.36 -16.70
C ALA A 71 1.67 7.99 -18.02
N VAL A 72 0.92 9.10 -17.94
CA VAL A 72 0.29 9.77 -19.08
C VAL A 72 0.78 11.20 -19.15
N THR A 73 1.19 11.66 -20.32
CA THR A 73 1.51 13.07 -20.55
C THR A 73 0.55 13.65 -21.58
N ILE A 74 -0.22 14.66 -21.18
CA ILE A 74 -1.07 15.42 -22.10
C ILE A 74 -0.29 16.66 -22.53
N ARG A 75 0.02 16.78 -23.82
CA ARG A 75 0.54 18.02 -24.41
C ARG A 75 -0.57 18.74 -25.14
N TYR A 76 -0.69 20.03 -24.92
CA TYR A 76 -1.75 20.85 -25.53
C TYR A 76 -1.29 22.30 -25.69
N GLU A 77 -1.98 23.04 -26.55
CA GLU A 77 -1.86 24.49 -26.67
C GLU A 77 -3.09 25.16 -26.08
N SER A 78 -2.90 26.22 -25.28
CA SER A 78 -3.97 27.07 -24.76
C SER A 78 -3.44 28.50 -24.64
N ASP A 79 -4.24 29.49 -24.99
CA ASP A 79 -3.85 30.91 -25.01
C ASP A 79 -2.55 31.21 -25.81
N GLY A 80 -2.25 30.38 -26.82
CA GLY A 80 -1.04 30.49 -27.65
C GLY A 80 0.24 29.97 -26.99
N GLU A 81 0.14 29.35 -25.80
CA GLU A 81 1.25 28.70 -25.09
C GLU A 81 1.13 27.18 -25.12
N ARG A 82 2.29 26.51 -25.20
CA ARG A 82 2.36 25.04 -25.16
C ARG A 82 2.55 24.57 -23.72
N HIS A 83 1.68 23.68 -23.29
CA HIS A 83 1.67 23.11 -21.97
C HIS A 83 1.90 21.59 -22.01
N SER A 84 2.39 21.07 -20.88
CA SER A 84 2.57 19.64 -20.64
C SER A 84 2.00 19.33 -19.27
N LEU A 85 1.07 18.38 -19.19
CA LEU A 85 0.44 17.93 -17.97
C LEU A 85 0.77 16.44 -17.76
N PRO A 86 1.79 16.14 -16.91
CA PRO A 86 2.12 14.77 -16.56
C PRO A 86 1.18 14.26 -15.46
N LEU A 87 0.67 13.05 -15.66
CA LEU A 87 -0.40 12.43 -14.87
C LEU A 87 -0.09 10.96 -14.61
N VAL A 88 -0.64 10.44 -13.51
CA VAL A 88 -0.74 9.01 -13.24
C VAL A 88 -2.21 8.62 -13.33
N VAL A 89 -2.52 7.66 -14.19
CA VAL A 89 -3.87 7.11 -14.33
C VAL A 89 -3.88 5.69 -13.76
N LYS A 90 -4.72 5.47 -12.75
CA LYS A 90 -5.00 4.15 -12.18
C LYS A 90 -6.34 3.63 -12.69
N LEU A 91 -6.32 2.40 -13.21
CA LEU A 91 -7.47 1.70 -13.75
C LEU A 91 -7.57 0.30 -13.11
N PRO A 92 -8.75 -0.32 -13.07
CA PRO A 92 -8.91 -1.71 -12.63
C PRO A 92 -8.07 -2.69 -13.47
N PRO A 93 -7.73 -3.86 -12.90
CA PRO A 93 -7.16 -4.97 -13.65
C PRO A 93 -8.05 -5.39 -14.83
N ARG A 94 -7.40 -5.90 -15.89
CA ARG A 94 -8.12 -6.49 -17.05
C ARG A 94 -8.56 -7.92 -16.76
N ASP A 95 -7.80 -8.66 -15.96
CA ASP A 95 -8.13 -10.04 -15.66
C ASP A 95 -9.37 -10.11 -14.74
N PRO A 96 -10.34 -11.00 -15.04
CA PRO A 96 -11.59 -11.06 -14.27
C PRO A 96 -11.39 -11.37 -12.78
N PHE A 97 -10.35 -12.12 -12.43
CA PHE A 97 -10.10 -12.54 -11.05
C PHE A 97 -9.59 -11.37 -10.20
N GLY A 98 -8.57 -10.64 -10.67
CA GLY A 98 -8.05 -9.43 -10.05
C GLY A 98 -9.13 -8.35 -9.94
N ARG A 99 -9.93 -8.17 -10.98
CA ARG A 99 -11.08 -7.25 -10.96
C ARG A 99 -12.12 -7.59 -9.89
N LEU A 100 -12.52 -8.86 -9.79
CA LEU A 100 -13.45 -9.30 -8.75
C LEU A 100 -12.83 -9.11 -7.36
N PHE A 101 -11.55 -9.43 -7.19
CA PHE A 101 -10.85 -9.28 -5.91
C PHE A 101 -10.79 -7.82 -5.44
N VAL A 102 -10.46 -6.89 -6.34
CA VAL A 102 -10.46 -5.44 -6.10
C VAL A 102 -11.85 -4.95 -5.70
N ALA A 103 -12.88 -5.39 -6.43
CA ALA A 103 -14.26 -5.00 -6.18
C ALA A 103 -14.80 -5.53 -4.84
N GLU A 104 -14.54 -6.80 -4.50
CA GLU A 104 -14.93 -7.39 -3.21
C GLU A 104 -14.24 -6.72 -2.03
N ALA A 105 -12.97 -6.34 -2.20
CA ALA A 105 -12.19 -5.65 -1.18
C ALA A 105 -12.42 -4.12 -1.16
N GLN A 106 -13.13 -3.61 -2.16
CA GLN A 106 -13.40 -2.18 -2.40
C GLN A 106 -12.12 -1.33 -2.43
N PHE A 107 -11.03 -1.84 -2.99
CA PHE A 107 -9.73 -1.16 -2.99
C PHE A 107 -9.75 0.12 -3.82
N ASP A 108 -10.24 0.04 -5.04
CA ASP A 108 -10.37 1.19 -5.95
C ASP A 108 -11.34 2.25 -5.41
N THR A 109 -12.50 1.80 -4.93
CA THR A 109 -13.52 2.64 -4.29
C THR A 109 -12.94 3.40 -3.12
N ARG A 110 -12.17 2.73 -2.26
CA ARG A 110 -11.55 3.34 -1.09
C ARG A 110 -10.46 4.35 -1.45
N GLU A 111 -9.60 4.04 -2.42
CA GLU A 111 -8.60 5.00 -2.88
C GLU A 111 -9.26 6.24 -3.51
N ILE A 112 -10.30 6.06 -4.33
CA ILE A 112 -11.06 7.16 -4.92
C ILE A 112 -11.67 8.05 -3.83
N LEU A 113 -12.40 7.46 -2.89
CA LEU A 113 -13.06 8.21 -1.80
C LEU A 113 -12.06 8.86 -0.84
N PHE A 114 -10.86 8.28 -0.70
CA PHE A 114 -9.77 8.96 -0.02
C PHE A 114 -9.44 10.30 -0.70
N TYR A 115 -9.22 10.29 -2.02
CA TYR A 115 -8.84 11.50 -2.75
C TYR A 115 -9.99 12.49 -2.97
N THR A 116 -11.24 12.02 -3.10
CA THR A 116 -12.39 12.88 -3.41
C THR A 116 -13.11 13.41 -2.17
N GLU A 117 -13.01 12.73 -1.02
CA GLU A 117 -13.76 13.11 0.18
C GLU A 117 -12.86 13.32 1.40
N LEU A 118 -12.07 12.31 1.76
CA LEU A 118 -11.35 12.29 3.03
C LEU A 118 -10.12 13.23 3.06
N ALA A 119 -9.25 13.14 2.06
CA ALA A 119 -8.08 14.02 1.94
C ALA A 119 -8.50 15.50 1.82
N PRO A 120 -9.52 15.89 1.02
CA PRO A 120 -10.07 17.25 1.03
C PRO A 120 -10.55 17.71 2.41
N ALA A 121 -11.23 16.86 3.18
CA ALA A 121 -11.67 17.19 4.53
C ALA A 121 -10.50 17.45 5.48
N LEU A 122 -9.47 16.59 5.44
CA LEU A 122 -8.26 16.73 6.25
C LEU A 122 -7.44 17.98 5.84
N ASN A 123 -7.30 18.22 4.54
CA ASN A 123 -6.58 19.38 4.00
C ASN A 123 -7.30 20.70 4.31
N LYS A 124 -8.63 20.72 4.28
CA LYS A 124 -9.42 21.88 4.71
C LYS A 124 -9.18 22.18 6.20
N LEU A 125 -9.21 21.15 7.04
CA LEU A 125 -8.94 21.31 8.48
C LEU A 125 -7.51 21.83 8.71
N ALA A 126 -6.53 21.29 7.97
CA ALA A 126 -5.15 21.76 8.01
C ALA A 126 -5.00 23.22 7.57
N GLN A 127 -5.65 23.61 6.49
CA GLN A 127 -5.65 24.97 5.96
C GLN A 127 -6.20 25.98 6.98
N GLU A 128 -7.28 25.61 7.69
CA GLU A 128 -7.92 26.44 8.72
C GLU A 128 -7.03 26.59 9.97
N ALA A 129 -6.32 25.53 10.37
CA ALA A 129 -5.55 25.51 11.62
C ALA A 129 -4.08 25.94 11.45
N ILE A 130 -3.46 25.61 10.32
CA ILE A 130 -2.01 25.67 10.11
C ILE A 130 -1.63 26.60 8.94
N GLY A 131 -2.46 26.66 7.91
CA GLY A 131 -2.18 27.40 6.67
C GLY A 131 -1.93 26.51 5.45
N PRO A 132 -1.53 27.09 4.31
CA PRO A 132 -1.53 26.42 3.00
C PRO A 132 -0.63 25.19 2.89
N ASP A 133 0.50 25.18 3.58
CA ASP A 133 1.46 24.07 3.53
C ASP A 133 1.20 23.01 4.63
N GLY A 134 0.07 23.10 5.32
CA GLY A 134 -0.25 22.25 6.48
C GLY A 134 -0.91 20.92 6.13
N GLY A 135 -1.30 20.70 4.87
CA GLY A 135 -2.08 19.56 4.42
C GLY A 135 -1.34 18.22 4.42
N LEU A 136 -2.04 17.19 3.91
CA LEU A 136 -1.45 15.89 3.65
C LEU A 136 -0.49 15.96 2.46
N PRO A 137 0.67 15.30 2.55
CA PRO A 137 1.60 15.19 1.44
C PRO A 137 1.15 14.06 0.49
N VAL A 138 0.15 14.36 -0.33
CA VAL A 138 -0.41 13.45 -1.33
C VAL A 138 -0.53 14.14 -2.68
N PRO A 139 -0.46 13.41 -3.81
CA PRO A 139 -0.70 13.99 -5.12
C PRO A 139 -2.11 14.59 -5.21
N ARG A 140 -2.24 15.69 -5.93
CA ARG A 140 -3.54 16.25 -6.29
C ARG A 140 -4.31 15.27 -7.18
N CYS A 141 -5.57 15.04 -6.80
CA CYS A 141 -6.53 14.38 -7.65
C CYS A 141 -7.00 15.34 -8.75
N VAL A 142 -6.86 14.91 -10.01
CA VAL A 142 -7.28 15.66 -11.19
C VAL A 142 -8.66 15.22 -11.66
N LYS A 143 -8.91 13.90 -11.65
CA LYS A 143 -10.19 13.30 -12.03
C LYS A 143 -10.37 12.00 -11.26
N ALA A 144 -11.59 11.69 -10.87
CA ALA A 144 -11.94 10.39 -10.32
C ALA A 144 -13.33 9.96 -10.76
N ARG A 145 -13.52 8.66 -10.98
CA ARG A 145 -14.79 8.03 -11.31
C ARG A 145 -14.95 6.74 -10.52
N LEU A 146 -15.97 6.69 -9.68
CA LEU A 146 -16.38 5.46 -9.00
C LEU A 146 -16.95 4.46 -10.03
N PRO A 147 -16.87 3.15 -9.75
CA PRO A 147 -17.53 2.17 -10.59
C PRO A 147 -19.06 2.24 -10.39
N ASP A 148 -19.83 2.17 -11.49
CA ASP A 148 -21.30 2.21 -11.44
C ASP A 148 -21.92 0.96 -10.80
N GLU A 149 -21.19 -0.16 -10.83
CA GLU A 149 -21.58 -1.45 -10.25
C GLU A 149 -20.34 -2.20 -9.74
N ILE A 150 -20.53 -3.24 -8.91
CA ILE A 150 -19.43 -4.06 -8.38
C ILE A 150 -18.67 -4.70 -9.54
N GLY A 151 -17.37 -4.39 -9.65
CA GLY A 151 -16.51 -4.88 -10.74
C GLY A 151 -16.57 -4.02 -12.01
N GLY A 152 -17.36 -2.95 -12.01
CA GLY A 152 -17.39 -1.96 -13.08
C GLY A 152 -16.07 -1.20 -13.23
N ASP A 153 -15.97 -0.38 -14.27
CA ASP A 153 -14.77 0.41 -14.52
C ASP A 153 -14.74 1.64 -13.61
N SER A 154 -13.69 1.73 -12.79
CA SER A 154 -13.31 2.93 -12.04
C SER A 154 -12.11 3.63 -12.71
N GLU A 155 -11.90 4.90 -12.39
CA GLU A 155 -10.79 5.68 -12.89
C GLU A 155 -10.30 6.64 -11.80
N LEU A 156 -8.99 6.70 -11.57
CA LEU A 156 -8.38 7.70 -10.72
C LEU A 156 -7.20 8.33 -11.46
N VAL A 157 -7.25 9.63 -11.65
CA VAL A 157 -6.21 10.43 -12.31
C VAL A 157 -5.59 11.38 -11.29
N LEU A 158 -4.31 11.18 -11.04
CA LEU A 158 -3.51 11.97 -10.12
C LEU A 158 -2.46 12.77 -10.89
N GLU A 159 -1.98 13.86 -10.31
CA GLU A 159 -0.77 14.51 -10.82
C GLU A 159 0.45 13.58 -10.71
N ASP A 160 1.36 13.65 -11.70
CA ASP A 160 2.63 12.95 -11.63
C ASP A 160 3.68 13.82 -10.94
N VAL A 161 3.85 13.60 -9.63
CA VAL A 161 4.80 14.35 -8.80
C VAL A 161 6.27 14.07 -9.17
N THR A 162 6.58 13.05 -9.99
CA THR A 162 7.95 12.80 -10.44
C THR A 162 8.48 13.94 -11.32
N ALA A 163 7.58 14.67 -12.00
CA ALA A 163 7.93 15.88 -12.74
C ALA A 163 8.44 17.01 -11.83
N GLU A 164 8.15 16.95 -10.53
CA GLU A 164 8.65 17.89 -9.53
C GLU A 164 9.92 17.39 -8.80
N GLY A 165 10.53 16.30 -9.27
CA GLY A 165 11.76 15.74 -8.71
C GLY A 165 11.54 14.76 -7.55
N PHE A 166 10.32 14.24 -7.38
CA PHE A 166 10.07 13.11 -6.48
C PHE A 166 10.48 11.78 -7.14
N GLU A 167 11.11 10.91 -6.37
CA GLU A 167 11.65 9.63 -6.83
C GLU A 167 11.28 8.49 -5.89
N SER A 168 11.10 7.29 -6.42
CA SER A 168 10.90 6.08 -5.61
C SER A 168 12.22 5.64 -4.95
N ALA A 169 12.11 4.91 -3.85
CA ALA A 169 13.26 4.26 -3.23
C ALA A 169 13.52 2.86 -3.84
N ASP A 170 14.78 2.44 -3.94
CA ASP A 170 15.11 1.04 -4.18
C ASP A 170 14.70 0.23 -2.94
N PHE A 171 13.67 -0.60 -3.09
CA PHE A 171 13.18 -1.46 -2.03
C PHE A 171 14.26 -2.39 -1.49
N ALA A 172 15.19 -2.88 -2.32
CA ALA A 172 16.23 -3.80 -1.89
C ALA A 172 17.34 -3.08 -1.09
N GLU A 173 17.66 -1.84 -1.44
CA GLU A 173 18.62 -0.99 -0.72
C GLU A 173 18.08 -0.51 0.62
N GLY A 174 16.79 -0.16 0.67
CA GLY A 174 16.14 0.41 1.85
C GLY A 174 16.32 1.93 1.97
N LEU A 175 15.62 2.51 2.94
CA LEU A 175 15.60 3.95 3.16
C LEU A 175 16.85 4.44 3.92
N THR A 176 17.28 5.65 3.56
CA THR A 176 18.19 6.44 4.41
C THR A 176 17.46 6.90 5.67
N VAL A 177 18.21 7.34 6.69
CA VAL A 177 17.63 7.87 7.95
C VAL A 177 16.75 9.09 7.68
N ASP A 178 17.18 9.99 6.79
CA ASP A 178 16.43 11.22 6.50
C ASP A 178 15.13 10.94 5.74
N ARG A 179 15.15 10.02 4.76
CA ARG A 179 13.92 9.55 4.09
C ARG A 179 12.98 8.82 5.04
N ALA A 180 13.51 7.97 5.92
CA ALA A 180 12.70 7.29 6.94
C ALA A 180 12.04 8.30 7.89
N ARG A 181 12.77 9.34 8.34
CA ARG A 181 12.22 10.42 9.15
C ARG A 181 11.16 11.22 8.41
N ALA A 182 11.40 11.56 7.15
CA ALA A 182 10.43 12.28 6.31
C ALA A 182 9.12 11.49 6.15
N ALA A 183 9.21 10.18 5.89
CA ALA A 183 8.05 9.29 5.83
C ALA A 183 7.30 9.25 7.17
N LEU A 184 8.00 9.08 8.29
CA LEU A 184 7.38 9.09 9.61
C LEU A 184 6.70 10.43 9.93
N PHE A 185 7.27 11.55 9.48
CA PHE A 185 6.65 12.86 9.66
C PHE A 185 5.39 13.04 8.79
N ALA A 186 5.36 12.45 7.59
CA ALA A 186 4.16 12.36 6.77
C ALA A 186 3.07 11.52 7.45
N ALA A 187 3.42 10.36 8.03
CA ALA A 187 2.48 9.55 8.81
C ALA A 187 1.98 10.30 10.06
N ALA A 188 2.86 10.99 10.79
CA ALA A 188 2.47 11.80 11.95
C ALA A 188 1.48 12.91 11.59
N ARG A 189 1.63 13.54 10.41
CA ARG A 189 0.68 14.52 9.85
C ARG A 189 -0.70 13.90 9.63
N LEU A 190 -0.76 12.75 8.95
CA LEU A 190 -2.02 12.00 8.72
C LEU A 190 -2.72 11.68 10.04
N HIS A 191 -1.97 11.11 10.98
CA HIS A 191 -2.49 10.69 12.27
C HIS A 191 -3.00 11.89 13.06
N ALA A 192 -2.25 13.00 13.15
CA ALA A 192 -2.68 14.19 13.86
C ALA A 192 -3.93 14.84 13.23
N LEU A 193 -3.99 14.96 11.89
CA LEU A 193 -5.16 15.51 11.20
C LEU A 193 -6.40 14.65 11.41
N SER A 194 -6.26 13.32 11.37
CA SER A 194 -7.40 12.42 11.60
C SER A 194 -7.90 12.44 13.04
N LEU A 195 -7.00 12.55 14.04
CA LEU A 195 -7.37 12.79 15.44
C LEU A 195 -8.16 14.10 15.59
N ALA A 196 -7.66 15.18 14.98
CA ALA A 196 -8.30 16.49 15.04
C ALA A 196 -9.68 16.49 14.35
N LEU A 197 -9.79 15.82 13.20
CA LEU A 197 -11.05 15.69 12.48
C LEU A 197 -12.07 14.90 13.30
N ARG A 198 -11.65 13.80 13.93
CA ARG A 198 -12.50 13.01 14.81
C ARG A 198 -12.98 13.80 16.03
N ASP A 199 -12.09 14.55 16.67
CA ASP A 199 -12.45 15.35 17.84
C ASP A 199 -13.46 16.47 17.47
N ARG A 200 -13.36 17.00 16.24
CA ARG A 200 -14.26 18.05 15.72
C ARG A 200 -15.61 17.52 15.24
N GLU A 201 -15.62 16.36 14.58
CA GLU A 201 -16.78 15.88 13.81
C GLU A 201 -17.36 14.55 14.30
N GLY A 202 -16.74 13.90 15.28
CA GLY A 202 -17.14 12.59 15.79
C GLY A 202 -16.45 11.41 15.09
N PRO A 203 -16.92 10.17 15.32
CA PRO A 203 -16.31 8.97 14.76
C PRO A 203 -16.23 9.01 13.23
N LEU A 204 -15.04 8.79 12.68
CA LEU A 204 -14.78 8.97 11.25
C LEU A 204 -15.46 7.91 10.38
N ASP A 205 -15.68 6.70 10.89
CA ASP A 205 -16.40 5.62 10.23
C ASP A 205 -17.90 5.90 10.08
N GLN A 206 -18.47 6.82 10.87
CA GLN A 206 -19.85 7.29 10.71
C GLN A 206 -19.96 8.34 9.59
N ARG A 207 -18.90 9.09 9.34
CA ARG A 207 -18.83 10.11 8.27
C ARG A 207 -18.40 9.50 6.95
N PHE A 208 -17.46 8.57 6.99
CA PHE A 208 -16.83 7.93 5.83
C PHE A 208 -17.08 6.42 5.94
N ASP A 209 -18.24 5.99 5.45
CA ASP A 209 -18.72 4.60 5.56
C ASP A 209 -17.81 3.57 4.87
N PHE A 210 -17.00 4.01 3.91
CA PHE A 210 -15.99 3.22 3.22
C PHE A 210 -14.79 2.84 4.11
N LEU A 211 -14.62 3.46 5.29
CA LEU A 211 -13.64 3.05 6.31
C LEU A 211 -14.12 1.80 7.08
N PHE A 212 -14.73 0.87 6.35
CA PHE A 212 -15.59 -0.18 6.89
C PHE A 212 -14.95 -1.01 8.01
N PRO A 213 -15.77 -1.67 8.84
CA PRO A 213 -15.30 -2.37 10.04
C PRO A 213 -14.23 -3.44 9.75
N CYS A 214 -13.32 -3.63 10.71
CA CYS A 214 -12.18 -4.53 10.62
C CYS A 214 -12.54 -5.98 10.25
N GLU A 215 -13.77 -6.42 10.52
CA GLU A 215 -14.27 -7.75 10.15
C GLU A 215 -14.27 -7.99 8.65
N ARG A 216 -14.57 -6.96 7.82
CA ARG A 216 -14.48 -7.08 6.35
C ARG A 216 -13.03 -7.12 5.89
N ALA A 217 -12.14 -6.35 6.52
CA ALA A 217 -10.71 -6.38 6.23
C ALA A 217 -10.05 -7.73 6.59
N ALA A 218 -10.55 -8.41 7.63
CA ALA A 218 -10.01 -9.69 8.09
C ALA A 218 -10.02 -10.78 7.01
N ALA A 219 -11.02 -10.83 6.14
CA ALA A 219 -11.07 -11.79 5.04
C ALA A 219 -9.95 -11.57 4.02
N GLY A 220 -9.66 -10.31 3.66
CA GLY A 220 -8.55 -9.93 2.79
C GLY A 220 -7.20 -10.28 3.42
N TYR A 221 -6.98 -9.89 4.67
CA TYR A 221 -5.78 -10.23 5.44
C TYR A 221 -5.58 -11.75 5.55
N LEU A 222 -6.66 -12.52 5.77
CA LEU A 222 -6.58 -13.97 5.87
C LEU A 222 -6.11 -14.61 4.55
N ARG A 223 -6.51 -14.06 3.39
CA ARG A 223 -6.03 -14.53 2.09
C ARG A 223 -4.53 -14.25 1.93
N LEU A 224 -4.07 -13.05 2.28
CA LEU A 224 -2.66 -12.69 2.28
C LEU A 224 -1.84 -13.64 3.17
N VAL A 225 -2.29 -13.85 4.41
CA VAL A 225 -1.65 -14.74 5.37
C VAL A 225 -1.59 -16.19 4.86
N ARG A 226 -2.69 -16.73 4.34
CA ARG A 226 -2.77 -18.11 3.83
C ARG A 226 -1.88 -18.34 2.61
N ARG A 227 -1.67 -17.31 1.78
CA ARG A 227 -0.74 -17.36 0.64
C ARG A 227 0.71 -17.19 1.09
N GLY A 228 0.95 -16.24 1.98
CA GLY A 228 2.28 -15.72 2.29
C GLY A 228 3.08 -16.52 3.30
N LEU A 229 2.45 -16.90 4.42
CA LEU A 229 3.17 -17.59 5.50
C LEU A 229 3.76 -18.95 5.08
N PRO A 230 3.08 -19.79 4.27
CA PRO A 230 3.68 -21.04 3.79
C PRO A 230 4.95 -20.82 2.95
N GLN A 231 4.99 -19.74 2.17
CA GLN A 231 6.15 -19.40 1.34
C GLN A 231 7.30 -18.87 2.20
N LEU A 232 7.00 -18.00 3.17
CA LEU A 232 7.98 -17.55 4.15
C LEU A 232 8.56 -18.73 4.95
N GLU A 233 7.72 -19.65 5.39
CA GLU A 233 8.12 -20.87 6.08
C GLU A 233 9.03 -21.76 5.21
N ALA A 234 8.70 -21.94 3.93
CA ALA A 234 9.53 -22.68 2.99
C ALA A 234 10.90 -22.01 2.78
N PHE A 235 10.93 -20.68 2.62
CA PHE A 235 12.16 -19.90 2.53
C PHE A 235 13.06 -20.09 3.75
N LEU A 236 12.49 -20.08 4.96
CA LEU A 236 13.25 -20.28 6.20
C LEU A 236 13.75 -21.72 6.35
N ARG A 237 12.94 -22.72 6.00
CA ARG A 237 13.33 -24.15 6.05
C ARG A 237 14.47 -24.50 5.08
N GLY A 238 14.64 -23.72 4.02
CA GLY A 238 15.80 -23.83 3.13
C GLY A 238 17.15 -23.53 3.82
N ARG A 239 17.14 -23.03 5.07
CA ARG A 239 18.31 -22.57 5.81
C ARG A 239 18.51 -23.38 7.09
N THR A 240 19.72 -23.87 7.33
CA THR A 240 20.05 -24.72 8.49
C THR A 240 20.18 -23.95 9.80
N ASP A 241 20.36 -22.63 9.73
CA ASP A 241 20.54 -21.71 10.84
C ASP A 241 19.24 -20.97 11.25
N CYS A 242 18.09 -21.40 10.72
CA CYS A 242 16.78 -20.74 10.93
C CYS A 242 15.69 -21.69 11.48
N VAL A 243 16.10 -22.78 12.16
CA VAL A 243 15.18 -23.85 12.60
C VAL A 243 14.14 -23.33 13.59
N GLY A 244 14.54 -22.46 14.53
CA GLY A 244 13.65 -21.89 15.54
C GLY A 244 12.63 -20.91 14.93
N GLU A 245 13.10 -20.05 14.05
CA GLU A 245 12.31 -19.07 13.31
C GLU A 245 11.30 -19.76 12.40
N ALA A 246 11.72 -20.79 11.65
CA ALA A 246 10.83 -21.58 10.81
C ALA A 246 9.73 -22.27 11.62
N ALA A 247 10.06 -22.82 12.79
CA ALA A 247 9.07 -23.43 13.69
C ALA A 247 8.09 -22.39 14.25
N ALA A 248 8.58 -21.19 14.63
CA ALA A 248 7.74 -20.10 15.12
C ALA A 248 6.80 -19.56 14.03
N VAL A 249 7.28 -19.39 12.79
CA VAL A 249 6.45 -18.99 11.64
C VAL A 249 5.39 -20.05 11.33
N SER A 250 5.74 -21.34 11.41
CA SER A 250 4.78 -22.44 11.25
C SER A 250 3.67 -22.38 12.32
N ALA A 251 4.05 -22.17 13.59
CA ALA A 251 3.10 -22.00 14.69
C ALA A 251 2.24 -20.72 14.55
N LEU A 252 2.82 -19.63 14.04
CA LEU A 252 2.08 -18.41 13.70
C LEU A 252 1.06 -18.67 12.60
N SER A 253 1.42 -19.41 11.55
CA SER A 253 0.52 -19.77 10.45
C SER A 253 -0.74 -20.49 10.94
N ALA A 254 -0.58 -21.43 11.88
CA ALA A 254 -1.71 -22.13 12.49
C ALA A 254 -2.63 -21.22 13.31
N ARG A 255 -2.09 -20.17 13.96
CA ARG A 255 -2.82 -19.27 14.86
C ARG A 255 -3.30 -17.99 14.19
N ALA A 256 -2.75 -17.61 13.03
CA ALA A 256 -3.05 -16.35 12.39
C ALA A 256 -4.56 -16.09 12.19
N PRO A 257 -5.41 -17.07 11.81
CA PRO A 257 -6.85 -16.85 11.68
C PRO A 257 -7.53 -16.36 12.98
N SER A 258 -7.13 -16.87 14.16
CA SER A 258 -7.68 -16.42 15.45
C SER A 258 -7.04 -15.11 15.93
N LEU A 259 -5.80 -14.83 15.50
CA LEU A 259 -5.10 -13.58 15.83
C LEU A 259 -5.61 -12.37 15.03
N LEU A 260 -6.08 -12.54 13.80
CA LEU A 260 -6.46 -11.42 12.92
C LEU A 260 -7.51 -10.48 13.56
N GLY A 261 -8.54 -11.04 14.21
CA GLY A 261 -9.53 -10.22 14.90
C GLY A 261 -8.94 -9.43 16.07
N THR A 262 -7.93 -10.00 16.74
CA THR A 262 -7.13 -9.26 17.72
C THR A 262 -6.37 -8.17 16.99
N LEU A 263 -5.48 -8.50 16.05
CA LEU A 263 -4.51 -7.61 15.37
C LEU A 263 -5.11 -6.46 14.55
N LEU A 264 -6.32 -6.65 14.00
CA LEU A 264 -6.98 -5.63 13.18
C LEU A 264 -7.86 -4.69 14.00
N ARG A 265 -8.21 -5.03 15.24
CA ARG A 265 -9.04 -4.17 16.10
C ARG A 265 -8.41 -2.79 16.31
N PRO A 266 -9.11 -1.67 16.03
CA PRO A 266 -8.60 -0.34 16.32
C PRO A 266 -8.42 -0.15 17.83
N ALA A 267 -7.54 0.75 18.25
CA ALA A 267 -7.43 1.16 19.64
C ALA A 267 -7.77 2.64 19.77
N GLU A 268 -8.56 2.99 20.78
CA GLU A 268 -8.90 4.38 21.03
C GLU A 268 -7.73 5.15 21.66
N PRO A 269 -7.46 6.40 21.23
CA PRO A 269 -8.10 7.09 20.11
C PRO A 269 -7.71 6.43 18.77
N ALA A 270 -8.67 6.05 17.93
CA ALA A 270 -8.41 5.36 16.65
C ALA A 270 -8.29 6.37 15.49
N PRO A 271 -7.09 6.85 15.11
CA PRO A 271 -6.91 7.65 13.91
C PRO A 271 -6.99 6.79 12.65
N LEU A 272 -6.93 7.47 11.50
CA LEU A 272 -6.66 6.83 10.24
C LEU A 272 -5.22 6.31 10.23
N ALA A 273 -5.01 5.15 9.60
CA ALA A 273 -3.71 4.63 9.20
C ALA A 273 -3.72 4.45 7.68
N HIS A 274 -2.58 4.66 7.03
CA HIS A 274 -2.38 4.29 5.64
C HIS A 274 -2.55 2.77 5.44
N ALA A 275 -2.09 1.99 6.42
CA ALA A 275 -2.16 0.53 6.52
C ALA A 275 -1.41 -0.26 5.43
N ASP A 276 -0.75 0.43 4.50
CA ASP A 276 0.23 -0.10 3.54
C ASP A 276 1.44 0.84 3.40
N PHE A 277 1.96 1.33 4.53
CA PHE A 277 3.00 2.36 4.63
C PHE A 277 4.43 1.77 4.52
N TRP A 278 4.84 1.41 3.30
CA TRP A 278 6.18 0.91 2.98
C TRP A 278 6.81 1.71 1.83
N SER A 279 8.13 1.60 1.63
CA SER A 279 8.89 2.44 0.69
C SER A 279 8.43 2.38 -0.76
N GLY A 280 7.76 1.31 -1.19
CA GLY A 280 7.19 1.21 -2.54
C GLY A 280 6.01 2.13 -2.80
N ASN A 281 5.33 2.58 -1.74
CA ASN A 281 4.20 3.51 -1.79
C ASN A 281 4.61 4.94 -1.44
N LEU A 282 5.92 5.22 -1.32
CA LEU A 282 6.45 6.52 -0.93
C LEU A 282 7.38 7.06 -2.01
N LEU A 283 7.22 8.34 -2.32
CA LEU A 283 8.15 9.07 -3.16
C LEU A 283 8.86 10.14 -2.35
N PHE A 284 10.13 10.37 -2.67
CA PHE A 284 11.01 11.26 -1.91
C PHE A 284 11.63 12.31 -2.81
N ARG A 285 11.80 13.52 -2.27
CA ARG A 285 12.54 14.61 -2.92
C ARG A 285 13.49 15.23 -1.92
N GLU A 286 14.74 15.45 -2.32
CA GLU A 286 15.71 16.17 -1.51
C GLU A 286 15.76 17.63 -1.95
N ARG A 287 15.50 18.57 -1.04
CA ARG A 287 15.54 20.01 -1.33
C ARG A 287 16.17 20.76 -0.17
N ASP A 288 17.21 21.54 -0.46
CA ASP A 288 17.91 22.37 0.53
C ASP A 288 18.36 21.59 1.80
N GLY A 289 18.72 20.31 1.62
CA GLY A 289 19.13 19.41 2.71
C GLY A 289 17.97 18.83 3.53
N ILE A 290 16.73 18.98 3.05
CA ILE A 290 15.51 18.43 3.66
C ILE A 290 14.95 17.35 2.73
N SER A 291 14.73 16.17 3.29
CA SER A 291 13.98 15.11 2.62
C SER A 291 12.47 15.34 2.78
N GLU A 292 11.77 15.45 1.66
CA GLU A 292 10.32 15.50 1.58
C GLU A 292 9.79 14.11 1.21
N CYS A 293 8.58 13.78 1.64
CA CYS A 293 7.93 12.49 1.38
C CYS A 293 6.50 12.72 0.93
N VAL A 294 6.08 12.05 -0.14
CA VAL A 294 4.69 11.97 -0.61
C VAL A 294 4.24 10.51 -0.52
N ALA A 295 3.04 10.29 0.03
CA ALA A 295 2.45 8.97 0.14
C ALA A 295 1.44 8.71 -0.98
N LEU A 296 1.55 7.53 -1.59
CA LEU A 296 0.71 7.04 -2.67
C LEU A 296 -0.07 5.82 -2.21
N ASP A 297 -1.06 5.41 -3.01
CA ASP A 297 -1.77 4.14 -2.84
C ASP A 297 -2.53 3.99 -1.52
N TRP A 298 -3.66 4.70 -1.46
CA TRP A 298 -4.51 4.78 -0.26
C TRP A 298 -5.60 3.69 -0.23
N GLN A 299 -5.47 2.63 -1.02
CA GLN A 299 -6.49 1.57 -1.12
C GLN A 299 -6.73 0.81 0.20
N MET A 300 -5.77 0.86 1.13
CA MET A 300 -5.82 0.20 2.43
C MET A 300 -6.21 1.13 3.59
N VAL A 301 -6.43 2.42 3.35
CA VAL A 301 -6.71 3.39 4.41
C VAL A 301 -7.84 2.91 5.32
N SER A 302 -7.62 2.96 6.63
CA SER A 302 -8.56 2.40 7.60
C SER A 302 -8.36 3.02 8.98
N LEU A 303 -9.33 2.83 9.88
CA LEU A 303 -9.11 3.13 11.29
C LEU A 303 -8.17 2.09 11.90
N GLY A 304 -7.15 2.56 12.62
CA GLY A 304 -6.09 1.68 13.11
C GLY A 304 -5.28 2.31 14.22
N ARG A 305 -4.12 1.70 14.48
CA ARG A 305 -3.15 2.23 15.42
C ARG A 305 -2.05 2.96 14.64
N PRO A 306 -1.61 4.14 15.08
CA PRO A 306 -0.49 4.82 14.46
C PRO A 306 0.78 3.99 14.34
N MET A 307 1.00 3.08 15.29
CA MET A 307 2.15 2.19 15.29
C MET A 307 2.11 1.17 14.14
N ASP A 308 0.95 0.90 13.53
CA ASP A 308 0.84 -0.05 12.41
C ASP A 308 1.63 0.44 11.19
N ASP A 309 1.51 1.73 10.85
CA ASP A 309 2.26 2.35 9.75
C ASP A 309 3.76 2.47 10.09
N VAL A 310 4.08 2.85 11.33
CA VAL A 310 5.46 2.98 11.81
C VAL A 310 6.18 1.63 11.77
N ALA A 311 5.56 0.58 12.33
CA ALA A 311 6.16 -0.75 12.36
C ALA A 311 6.33 -1.34 10.96
N LEU A 312 5.34 -1.13 10.07
CA LEU A 312 5.45 -1.58 8.69
C LEU A 312 6.62 -0.90 7.98
N LEU A 313 6.78 0.42 8.08
CA LEU A 313 7.91 1.14 7.50
C LEU A 313 9.24 0.63 8.06
N LEU A 314 9.38 0.51 9.38
CA LEU A 314 10.63 0.07 10.02
C LEU A 314 11.03 -1.36 9.64
N LEU A 315 10.06 -2.27 9.54
CA LEU A 315 10.35 -3.67 9.20
C LEU A 315 10.58 -3.86 7.70
N SER A 316 9.74 -3.25 6.86
CA SER A 316 9.76 -3.46 5.41
C SER A 316 10.75 -2.57 4.67
N SER A 317 11.11 -1.40 5.20
CA SER A 317 11.79 -0.35 4.43
C SER A 317 13.16 0.07 4.96
N LEU A 318 13.55 -0.36 6.17
CA LEU A 318 14.90 -0.14 6.70
C LEU A 318 15.78 -1.39 6.57
N THR A 319 17.09 -1.16 6.43
CA THR A 319 18.08 -2.23 6.60
C THR A 319 18.11 -2.72 8.06
N PRO A 320 18.52 -3.97 8.32
CA PRO A 320 18.65 -4.50 9.68
C PRO A 320 19.56 -3.66 10.56
N GLU A 321 20.66 -3.15 10.00
CA GLU A 321 21.63 -2.31 10.69
C GLU A 321 21.01 -1.00 11.14
N LEU A 322 20.27 -0.31 10.25
CA LEU A 322 19.58 0.93 10.60
C LEU A 322 18.44 0.67 11.59
N ARG A 323 17.62 -0.36 11.36
CA ARG A 323 16.51 -0.70 12.27
C ARG A 323 17.01 -0.93 13.70
N ARG A 324 18.12 -1.66 13.88
CA ARG A 324 18.70 -1.94 15.21
C ARG A 324 19.39 -0.74 15.84
N SER A 325 20.00 0.13 15.04
CA SER A 325 20.80 1.26 15.55
C SER A 325 19.98 2.53 15.80
N VAL A 326 18.97 2.80 14.97
CA VAL A 326 18.18 4.05 15.02
C VAL A 326 16.66 3.84 15.08
N GLY A 327 16.16 2.60 15.04
CA GLY A 327 14.72 2.32 15.04
C GLY A 327 13.98 2.94 16.22
N ASP A 328 14.51 2.79 17.44
CA ASP A 328 13.92 3.41 18.63
C ASP A 328 13.92 4.95 18.53
N THR A 329 15.01 5.54 18.05
CA THR A 329 15.09 7.00 17.83
C THR A 329 14.06 7.47 16.83
N LEU A 330 13.85 6.74 15.73
CA LEU A 330 12.84 7.06 14.74
C LEU A 330 11.40 6.99 15.30
N ILE A 331 11.13 6.04 16.19
CA ILE A 331 9.83 5.95 16.91
C ILE A 331 9.63 7.16 17.82
N GLU A 332 10.68 7.60 18.53
CA GLU A 332 10.62 8.80 19.38
C GLU A 332 10.44 10.07 18.51
N ASP A 333 11.21 10.23 17.42
CA ASP A 333 11.09 11.34 16.46
C ASP A 333 9.66 11.42 15.89
N TYR A 334 9.10 10.28 15.48
CA TYR A 334 7.71 10.16 15.03
C TYR A 334 6.73 10.64 16.11
N GLY A 335 6.92 10.19 17.35
CA GLY A 335 6.05 10.53 18.47
C GLY A 335 6.10 12.03 18.80
N ASP A 336 7.29 12.62 18.85
CA ASP A 336 7.47 14.04 19.11
C ASP A 336 6.83 14.89 18.00
N ARG A 337 6.97 14.45 16.75
CA ARG A 337 6.29 15.10 15.62
C ARG A 337 4.77 15.01 15.75
N LEU A 338 4.23 13.84 16.08
CA LEU A 338 2.80 13.64 16.27
C LEU A 338 2.23 14.59 17.33
N GLU A 339 2.86 14.66 18.51
CA GLU A 339 2.41 15.56 19.58
C GLU A 339 2.45 17.03 19.15
N ALA A 340 3.52 17.43 18.45
CA ALA A 340 3.65 18.80 17.94
C ALA A 340 2.56 19.15 16.92
N GLU A 341 2.24 18.25 15.98
CA GLU A 341 1.15 18.47 15.03
C GLU A 341 -0.21 18.49 15.72
N CYS A 342 -0.47 17.57 16.66
CA CYS A 342 -1.68 17.57 17.46
C CYS A 342 -1.87 18.86 18.27
N ALA A 343 -0.78 19.44 18.79
CA ALA A 343 -0.81 20.73 19.49
C ALA A 343 -1.23 21.88 18.56
N ARG A 344 -0.68 21.93 17.34
CA ARG A 344 -1.06 22.95 16.33
C ARG A 344 -2.51 22.81 15.88
N LEU A 345 -3.03 21.59 15.88
CA LEU A 345 -4.41 21.26 15.47
C LEU A 345 -5.43 21.33 16.61
N GLY A 346 -5.01 21.63 17.85
CA GLY A 346 -5.91 21.71 19.01
C GLY A 346 -6.38 20.35 19.57
N THR A 347 -5.72 19.24 19.23
CA THR A 347 -6.03 17.87 19.70
C THR A 347 -4.92 17.28 20.58
N SER A 348 -4.32 18.11 21.45
CA SER A 348 -3.14 17.71 22.25
C SER A 348 -3.37 16.49 23.14
N ALA A 349 -4.57 16.34 23.73
CA ALA A 349 -4.88 15.23 24.62
C ALA A 349 -4.85 13.87 23.89
N ALA A 350 -5.34 13.82 22.65
CA ALA A 350 -5.29 12.63 21.82
C ALA A 350 -3.84 12.31 21.41
N GLY A 351 -3.07 13.32 20.98
CA GLY A 351 -1.66 13.17 20.63
C GLY A 351 -0.82 12.58 21.78
N VAL A 352 -0.99 13.13 23.00
CA VAL A 352 -0.30 12.63 24.21
C VAL A 352 -0.70 11.20 24.56
N THR A 353 -1.96 10.83 24.33
CA THR A 353 -2.44 9.47 24.57
C THR A 353 -1.77 8.47 23.63
N VAL A 354 -1.77 8.78 22.33
CA VAL A 354 -1.09 7.95 21.32
C VAL A 354 0.41 7.85 21.60
N ARG A 355 1.08 8.98 21.90
CA ARG A 355 2.52 9.00 22.20
C ARG A 355 2.92 8.00 23.27
N ARG A 356 2.11 7.91 24.33
CA ARG A 356 2.34 7.00 25.47
C ARG A 356 2.12 5.53 25.12
N SER A 357 1.28 5.22 24.13
CA SER A 357 0.98 3.84 23.74
C SER A 357 1.97 3.25 22.75
N LEU A 358 2.73 4.07 22.01
CA LEU A 358 3.63 3.64 20.92
C LEU A 358 4.46 2.40 21.24
N LYS A 359 5.22 2.39 22.35
CA LYS A 359 6.06 1.24 22.73
C LYS A 359 5.26 0.00 23.12
N GLN A 360 4.08 0.19 23.71
CA GLN A 360 3.19 -0.91 24.10
C GLN A 360 2.50 -1.52 22.89
N ASP A 361 2.26 -0.71 21.85
CA ASP A 361 1.64 -1.14 20.61
C ASP A 361 2.61 -1.88 19.66
N TRP A 362 3.93 -1.72 19.86
CA TRP A 362 4.97 -2.29 18.99
C TRP A 362 4.80 -3.80 18.72
N PRO A 363 4.70 -4.70 19.71
CA PRO A 363 4.69 -6.14 19.43
C PRO A 363 3.55 -6.55 18.48
N ARG A 364 2.37 -5.95 18.68
CA ARG A 364 1.19 -6.18 17.85
C ARG A 364 1.36 -5.62 16.45
N ALA A 365 1.78 -4.36 16.34
CA ALA A 365 1.98 -3.69 15.06
C ALA A 365 3.07 -4.37 14.23
N ALA A 366 4.17 -4.77 14.87
CA ALA A 366 5.26 -5.51 14.26
C ALA A 366 4.82 -6.90 13.75
N LEU A 367 3.99 -7.61 14.51
CA LEU A 367 3.42 -8.88 14.05
C LEU A 367 2.50 -8.66 12.84
N ARG A 368 1.64 -7.64 12.88
CA ARG A 368 0.76 -7.27 11.76
C ARG A 368 1.58 -6.91 10.51
N ALA A 369 2.64 -6.13 10.66
CA ALA A 369 3.56 -5.77 9.59
C ALA A 369 4.25 -7.00 8.98
N LEU A 370 4.68 -7.97 9.80
CA LEU A 370 5.23 -9.23 9.30
C LEU A 370 4.20 -10.03 8.48
N LEU A 371 2.94 -10.08 8.91
CA LEU A 371 1.88 -10.77 8.16
C LEU A 371 1.64 -10.12 6.79
N LEU A 372 1.71 -8.78 6.71
CA LEU A 372 1.66 -8.06 5.43
C LEU A 372 2.88 -8.37 4.55
N CYS A 373 4.09 -8.30 5.12
CA CYS A 373 5.32 -8.66 4.40
C CYS A 373 5.28 -10.10 3.88
N ALA A 374 4.75 -11.04 4.67
CA ALA A 374 4.56 -12.42 4.23
C ALA A 374 3.53 -12.51 3.10
N GLY A 375 2.42 -11.78 3.19
CA GLY A 375 1.40 -11.70 2.14
C GLY A 375 1.95 -11.23 0.79
N SER A 376 2.98 -10.40 0.82
CA SER A 376 3.70 -9.86 -0.34
C SER A 376 5.14 -10.38 -0.43
N VAL A 377 5.39 -11.61 0.03
CA VAL A 377 6.75 -12.18 0.09
C VAL A 377 7.44 -12.26 -1.28
N ASP A 378 6.66 -12.35 -2.35
CA ASP A 378 7.12 -12.32 -3.75
C ASP A 378 7.85 -11.01 -4.11
N VAL A 379 7.60 -9.91 -3.37
CA VAL A 379 8.33 -8.64 -3.54
C VAL A 379 9.77 -8.74 -3.05
N ALA A 380 10.05 -9.64 -2.11
CA ALA A 380 11.38 -9.86 -1.55
C ALA A 380 12.11 -11.05 -2.15
N LEU A 381 11.41 -12.16 -2.44
CA LEU A 381 12.05 -13.37 -2.95
C LEU A 381 12.60 -13.19 -4.36
N GLY A 382 13.79 -13.75 -4.61
CA GLY A 382 14.49 -13.62 -5.89
C GLY A 382 15.46 -12.43 -5.97
N GLU A 383 15.40 -11.48 -5.02
CA GLU A 383 16.39 -10.42 -4.86
C GLU A 383 17.18 -10.62 -3.56
N PRO A 384 18.47 -11.02 -3.61
CA PRO A 384 19.24 -11.44 -2.43
C PRO A 384 19.29 -10.39 -1.30
N ARG A 385 19.33 -9.10 -1.64
CA ARG A 385 19.33 -8.02 -0.64
C ARG A 385 17.99 -7.96 0.09
N ALA A 386 16.88 -8.04 -0.64
CA ALA A 386 15.53 -8.03 -0.06
C ALA A 386 15.26 -9.31 0.76
N GLU A 387 15.68 -10.48 0.28
CA GLU A 387 15.61 -11.74 1.03
C GLU A 387 16.35 -11.66 2.37
N GLN A 388 17.56 -11.10 2.36
CA GLN A 388 18.34 -10.92 3.59
C GLN A 388 17.62 -9.99 4.56
N ARG A 389 17.01 -8.90 4.07
CA ARG A 389 16.24 -7.97 4.91
C ARG A 389 15.01 -8.63 5.53
N LEU A 390 14.28 -9.43 4.76
CA LEU A 390 13.13 -10.20 5.26
C LEU A 390 13.56 -11.23 6.32
N LEU A 391 14.64 -11.97 6.06
CA LEU A 391 15.20 -12.94 7.02
C LEU A 391 15.54 -12.27 8.36
N GLU A 392 16.27 -11.17 8.32
CA GLU A 392 16.70 -10.46 9.53
C GLU A 392 15.51 -9.81 10.26
N ALA A 393 14.46 -9.40 9.55
CA ALA A 393 13.22 -8.95 10.19
C ALA A 393 12.54 -10.09 10.97
N VAL A 394 12.46 -11.29 10.40
CA VAL A 394 11.92 -12.47 11.11
C VAL A 394 12.76 -12.79 12.35
N ARG A 395 14.09 -12.77 12.22
CA ARG A 395 15.02 -13.02 13.34
C ARG A 395 14.85 -12.02 14.47
N ASP A 396 14.77 -10.73 14.14
CA ASP A 396 14.56 -9.68 15.15
C ASP A 396 13.25 -9.90 15.90
N LEU A 397 12.16 -10.20 15.19
CA LEU A 397 10.85 -10.44 15.80
C LEU A 397 10.80 -11.75 16.61
N TYR A 398 11.49 -12.79 16.16
CA TYR A 398 11.65 -14.03 16.90
C TYR A 398 12.40 -13.79 18.22
N ALA A 399 13.53 -13.08 18.17
CA ALA A 399 14.32 -12.75 19.36
C ALA A 399 13.56 -11.87 20.37
N GLN A 400 12.64 -11.03 19.88
CA GLN A 400 11.75 -10.21 20.72
C GLN A 400 10.55 -10.98 21.28
N GLY A 401 10.34 -12.25 20.89
CA GLY A 401 9.17 -13.04 21.27
C GLY A 401 7.86 -12.60 20.60
N VAL A 402 7.92 -11.74 19.57
CA VAL A 402 6.75 -11.19 18.88
C VAL A 402 5.99 -12.27 18.11
N LEU A 403 6.69 -13.28 17.61
CA LEU A 403 6.04 -14.39 16.89
C LEU A 403 5.14 -15.24 17.79
N ASP A 404 5.35 -15.22 19.11
CA ASP A 404 4.59 -15.97 20.11
C ASP A 404 3.40 -15.19 20.68
N LEU A 405 3.14 -13.97 20.21
CA LEU A 405 2.02 -13.13 20.66
C LEU A 405 0.68 -13.88 20.56
N LYS A 406 -0.11 -13.82 21.63
CA LYS A 406 -1.42 -14.50 21.74
C LYS A 406 -2.57 -13.56 21.42
N SER A 407 -3.76 -14.12 21.19
CA SER A 407 -4.98 -13.32 21.07
C SER A 407 -5.42 -12.79 22.44
N ASP A 408 -6.22 -11.73 22.43
CA ASP A 408 -6.81 -11.18 23.66
C ASP A 408 -7.66 -12.23 24.42
N SER A 409 -8.17 -13.25 23.72
CA SER A 409 -8.98 -14.33 24.30
C SER A 409 -8.16 -15.43 25.00
N GLU A 410 -6.84 -15.46 24.78
CA GLU A 410 -5.90 -16.45 25.32
C GLU A 410 -4.93 -15.84 26.37
N SER A 411 -5.12 -14.55 26.71
CA SER A 411 -4.26 -13.74 27.57
C SER A 411 -4.71 -13.72 29.03
#